data_AF-A0AB38S679-F1
#
_entry.id   AF-A0AB38S679-F1
#
_cell.length_a   1.000
_cell.length_b   1.000
_cell.length_c   1.000
_cell.angle_alpha   90.00
_cell.angle_beta   90.00
_cell.angle_gamma   90.00
#
_symmetry.space_group_name_H-M   'P 1'
#
loop_
_entity.id
_entity.type
_entity.pdbx_description
1 polymer ?
#
loop_
_entity_poly.entity_id
_entity_poly.type
_entity_poly.pdbx_seq_one_letter_code
_entity_poly.pdbx_strand_id
1 'polypeptide(L)'
;MNSDISFPRHRESRFYQGLTATFVANALQAVNFLGDRFLRQSHHPFTAIADLYRHAMDSAFSVTEAFLVTGAPHASAYYPRDFAWFYPDVLDPETIMDSQDAVRRARLLEKSVRLLLEAVRAGVVTTTIVPAGRDRYLGVNYFSRPSDTLLGILAGLQQMLSAEDRASSFLAMSQCAHAGRLLLAEYGADLKRAILQLASELEPFDDAGTRCLLCDARAPRSAATDTRAERRRFVTNACVYTTFVWSVQLGIVDENELKRLLGRDLAQHKRDLLRLFGKDGYIRHSLDGPAATPASSVALDFVSVHRGFWDLNEESERALFAATADLIIAEPRFRIPSTFHFLVSADNPRTKMIHKIAAPAYQGRSSWPTFNVEFADRMLDFDEFSGSGTYRACAQGILDDIRAATEVHGGYQELISERGLKYRTWAYKGAVAHSWFPRFLSVWRRAYGTSLLRWDD
;
A
#
# COMPACT_ATOMS: atom_id res chain seq x y z
N MET A 1 25.50 11.85 -19.90
CA MET A 1 25.91 10.48 -20.30
C MET A 1 24.81 9.54 -19.87
N ASN A 2 24.03 9.01 -20.82
CA ASN A 2 22.97 8.04 -20.54
C ASN A 2 23.62 6.66 -20.37
N SER A 3 23.75 6.21 -19.12
CA SER A 3 24.29 4.88 -18.81
C SER A 3 23.24 3.81 -19.07
N ASP A 4 23.60 2.78 -19.85
CA ASP A 4 22.77 1.59 -19.98
C ASP A 4 22.53 0.91 -18.62
N ILE A 5 21.27 0.68 -18.26
CA ILE A 5 20.93 -0.10 -17.06
C ILE A 5 21.08 -1.58 -17.39
N SER A 6 22.08 -2.23 -16.79
CA SER A 6 22.16 -3.69 -16.78
C SER A 6 21.32 -4.24 -15.63
N PHE A 7 20.24 -4.95 -15.96
CA PHE A 7 19.49 -5.73 -14.98
C PHE A 7 20.23 -7.04 -14.65
N PRO A 8 20.17 -7.53 -13.40
CA PRO A 8 20.83 -8.77 -13.02
C PRO A 8 20.35 -9.95 -13.87
N ARG A 9 21.26 -10.85 -14.27
CA ARG A 9 20.88 -12.13 -14.89
C ARG A 9 20.10 -12.99 -13.88
N HIS A 10 19.13 -13.75 -14.38
CA HIS A 10 18.32 -14.69 -13.62
C HIS A 10 19.18 -15.51 -12.65
N ARG A 11 18.91 -15.38 -11.35
CA ARG A 11 19.45 -16.25 -10.30
C ARG A 11 18.29 -17.00 -9.69
N GLU A 12 18.44 -18.31 -9.50
CA GLU A 12 17.42 -19.10 -8.84
C GLU A 12 17.29 -18.69 -7.37
N SER A 13 16.29 -17.87 -7.06
CA SER A 13 15.88 -17.61 -5.68
C SER A 13 15.12 -18.80 -5.13
N ARG A 14 15.38 -19.15 -3.87
CA ARG A 14 14.66 -20.21 -3.15
C ARG A 14 13.73 -19.64 -2.12
N PHE A 15 12.46 -20.03 -2.18
CA PHE A 15 11.42 -19.61 -1.25
C PHE A 15 11.01 -20.76 -0.34
N TYR A 16 10.81 -20.44 0.93
CA TYR A 16 10.28 -21.38 1.93
C TYR A 16 9.08 -20.75 2.62
N GLN A 17 8.02 -21.53 2.82
CA GLN A 17 6.81 -21.11 3.52
C GLN A 17 6.32 -22.24 4.44
N GLY A 18 5.52 -21.91 5.45
CA GLY A 18 4.96 -22.85 6.41
C GLY A 18 5.46 -22.59 7.83
N LEU A 19 5.03 -23.42 8.79
CA LEU A 19 5.24 -23.16 10.22
C LEU A 19 6.72 -23.02 10.60
N THR A 20 7.60 -23.86 10.05
CA THR A 20 9.04 -23.77 10.30
C THR A 20 9.64 -22.49 9.72
N ALA A 21 9.27 -22.12 8.49
CA ALA A 21 9.71 -20.88 7.86
C ALA A 21 9.24 -19.66 8.66
N THR A 22 7.99 -19.65 9.11
CA THR A 22 7.43 -18.59 9.97
C THR A 22 8.17 -18.49 11.30
N PHE A 23 8.50 -19.62 11.94
CA PHE A 23 9.26 -19.61 13.19
C PHE A 23 10.67 -19.02 13.00
N VAL A 24 11.40 -19.47 11.97
CA VAL A 24 12.74 -18.96 11.65
C VAL A 24 12.67 -17.48 11.27
N ALA A 25 11.69 -17.08 10.47
CA ALA A 25 11.47 -15.69 10.10
C ALA A 25 11.23 -14.80 11.32
N ASN A 26 10.35 -15.22 12.24
CA ASN A 26 10.11 -14.49 13.49
C ASN A 26 11.37 -14.41 14.37
N ALA A 27 12.20 -15.46 14.41
CA ALA A 27 13.45 -15.44 15.15
C ALA A 27 14.47 -14.46 14.54
N LEU A 28 14.64 -14.48 13.22
CA LEU A 28 15.49 -13.52 12.49
C LEU A 28 15.01 -12.09 12.70
N GLN A 29 13.69 -11.88 12.63
CA GLN A 29 13.07 -10.58 12.87
C GLN A 29 13.30 -10.09 14.29
N ALA A 30 13.16 -10.97 15.29
CA ALA A 30 13.41 -10.63 16.69
C ALA A 30 14.88 -10.25 16.94
N VAL A 31 15.84 -10.93 16.29
CA VAL A 31 17.26 -10.59 16.38
C VAL A 31 17.53 -9.21 15.77
N ASN A 32 17.03 -8.96 14.56
CA ASN A 32 17.18 -7.65 13.91
C ASN A 32 16.55 -6.55 14.76
N PHE A 33 15.38 -6.81 15.34
CA PHE A 33 14.70 -5.89 16.23
C PHE A 33 15.55 -5.54 17.45
N LEU A 34 16.10 -6.53 18.14
CA LEU A 34 16.95 -6.31 19.31
C LEU A 34 18.23 -5.55 18.91
N GLY A 35 18.84 -5.89 17.78
CA GLY A 35 19.99 -5.17 17.22
C GLY A 35 19.70 -3.68 17.01
N ASP A 36 18.66 -3.36 16.25
CA ASP A 36 18.24 -1.97 16.01
C ASP A 36 17.81 -1.26 17.32
N ARG A 37 17.23 -2.00 18.27
CA ARG A 37 16.76 -1.45 19.55
C ARG A 37 17.90 -0.95 20.43
N PHE A 38 19.01 -1.69 20.48
CA PHE A 38 20.10 -1.47 21.43
C PHE A 38 21.33 -0.81 20.82
N LEU A 39 21.57 -0.99 19.51
CA LEU A 39 22.82 -0.55 18.89
C LEU A 39 22.69 0.73 18.04
N ARG A 40 21.49 1.06 17.57
CA ARG A 40 21.30 2.16 16.63
C ARG A 40 20.92 3.47 17.33
N GLN A 41 21.75 4.49 17.15
CA GLN A 41 21.43 5.88 17.51
C GLN A 41 20.77 6.57 16.30
N SER A 42 19.68 7.28 16.55
CA SER A 42 18.98 8.06 15.53
C SER A 42 19.26 9.55 15.77
N HIS A 43 20.20 10.12 15.01
CA HIS A 43 20.39 11.56 14.91
C HIS A 43 20.35 11.92 13.43
N HIS A 44 19.32 12.65 13.02
CA HIS A 44 19.29 13.30 11.72
C HIS A 44 19.36 14.81 11.97
N PRO A 45 20.40 15.51 11.47
CA PRO A 45 20.54 16.95 11.64
C PRO A 45 19.65 17.75 10.67
N PHE A 46 18.97 17.08 9.75
CA PHE A 46 18.17 17.71 8.70
C PHE A 46 16.78 18.07 9.19
N THR A 47 16.36 19.30 8.92
CA THR A 47 15.01 19.81 9.21
C THR A 47 14.29 20.30 7.95
N ALA A 48 15.04 20.67 6.91
CA ALA A 48 14.47 21.09 5.63
C ALA A 48 13.94 19.89 4.85
N ILE A 49 12.72 20.01 4.32
CA ILE A 49 12.04 18.92 3.62
C ILE A 49 12.81 18.40 2.40
N ALA A 50 13.54 19.27 1.68
CA ALA A 50 14.34 18.87 0.53
C ALA A 50 15.49 17.92 0.92
N ASP A 51 16.19 18.22 2.02
CA ASP A 51 17.28 17.37 2.52
C ASP A 51 16.74 16.06 3.11
N LEU A 52 15.60 16.12 3.80
CA LEU A 52 14.90 14.94 4.29
C LEU A 52 14.47 14.01 3.15
N TYR A 53 14.00 14.59 2.04
CA TYR A 53 13.62 13.83 0.85
C TYR A 53 14.83 13.17 0.19
N ARG A 54 15.91 13.93 -0.06
CA ARG A 54 17.15 13.39 -0.64
C ARG A 54 17.70 12.24 0.20
N HIS A 55 17.80 12.43 1.51
CA HIS A 55 18.24 11.39 2.44
C HIS A 55 17.32 10.16 2.40
N ALA A 56 16.00 10.37 2.29
CA ALA A 56 15.05 9.28 2.15
C ALA A 56 15.25 8.49 0.86
N MET A 57 15.44 9.16 -0.27
CA MET A 57 15.64 8.49 -1.56
C MET A 57 16.98 7.73 -1.59
N ASP A 58 18.05 8.33 -1.10
CA ASP A 58 19.36 7.67 -1.04
C ASP A 58 19.35 6.45 -0.12
N SER A 59 18.59 6.50 0.97
CA SER A 59 18.43 5.38 1.90
C SER A 59 17.53 4.28 1.33
N ALA A 60 16.36 4.63 0.80
CA ALA A 60 15.37 3.66 0.32
C ALA A 60 15.80 2.96 -0.98
N PHE A 61 16.50 3.68 -1.85
CA PHE A 61 16.90 3.21 -3.18
C PHE A 61 18.41 2.98 -3.29
N SER A 62 19.09 2.77 -2.16
CA SER A 62 20.52 2.42 -2.14
C SER A 62 20.79 1.17 -2.98
N VAL A 63 21.94 1.15 -3.66
CA VAL A 63 22.39 0.01 -4.48
C VAL A 63 22.61 -1.28 -3.66
N THR A 64 22.72 -1.16 -2.34
CA THR A 64 22.86 -2.30 -1.42
C THR A 64 21.53 -2.95 -1.07
N GLU A 65 20.40 -2.28 -1.31
CA GLU A 65 19.09 -2.79 -0.92
C GLU A 65 18.71 -4.03 -1.73
N ALA A 66 18.16 -5.03 -1.03
CA ALA A 66 17.76 -6.28 -1.63
C ALA A 66 16.49 -6.13 -2.47
N PHE A 67 15.56 -5.28 -2.04
CA PHE A 67 14.29 -4.97 -2.67
C PHE A 67 13.69 -3.75 -1.95
N LEU A 68 12.60 -3.19 -2.47
CA LEU A 68 11.89 -2.06 -1.89
C LEU A 68 11.30 -2.44 -0.54
N VAL A 69 11.66 -1.67 0.49
CA VAL A 69 11.14 -1.82 1.86
C VAL A 69 10.57 -0.51 2.37
N THR A 70 9.48 -0.58 3.14
CA THR A 70 8.82 0.58 3.75
C THR A 70 9.61 1.12 4.95
N GLY A 71 10.74 1.78 4.70
CA GLY A 71 11.37 2.63 5.70
C GLY A 71 12.34 1.98 6.70
N ALA A 72 13.27 2.80 7.16
CA ALA A 72 14.28 2.46 8.16
C ALA A 72 14.02 3.27 9.45
N PRO A 73 14.52 2.84 10.63
CA PRO A 73 15.29 1.63 10.90
C PRO A 73 14.45 0.38 11.23
N HIS A 74 13.12 0.46 11.33
CA HIS A 74 12.32 -0.64 11.88
C HIS A 74 11.61 -1.56 10.87
N ALA A 75 11.40 -1.13 9.62
CA ALA A 75 10.78 -2.05 8.66
C ALA A 75 11.75 -3.11 8.14
N SER A 76 13.06 -2.84 8.13
CA SER A 76 14.07 -3.86 7.78
C SER A 76 14.18 -4.98 8.82
N ALA A 77 13.82 -4.73 10.07
CA ALA A 77 13.91 -5.72 11.14
C ALA A 77 12.68 -6.63 11.28
N TYR A 78 11.46 -6.10 11.11
CA TYR A 78 10.23 -6.88 11.32
C TYR A 78 9.43 -7.18 10.06
N TYR A 79 9.57 -6.40 8.99
CA TYR A 79 8.53 -6.30 7.97
C TYR A 79 9.09 -5.92 6.58
N PRO A 80 9.87 -6.79 5.91
CA PRO A 80 10.06 -6.63 4.48
C PRO A 80 8.74 -7.08 3.82
N ARG A 81 7.78 -6.16 3.77
CA ARG A 81 6.45 -6.47 3.27
C ARG A 81 6.41 -6.37 1.75
N ASP A 82 5.77 -7.36 1.17
CA ASP A 82 5.39 -7.40 -0.23
C ASP A 82 4.26 -6.41 -0.45
N PHE A 83 4.62 -5.22 -0.89
CA PHE A 83 3.63 -4.19 -1.15
C PHE A 83 4.03 -3.34 -2.35
N ALA A 84 4.07 -3.93 -3.54
CA ALA A 84 4.18 -3.09 -4.73
C ALA A 84 2.94 -2.16 -4.93
N TRP A 85 1.90 -2.31 -4.09
CA TRP A 85 0.78 -1.38 -3.92
C TRP A 85 1.08 -0.19 -2.98
N PHE A 86 2.04 -0.32 -2.05
CA PHE A 86 2.45 0.75 -1.13
C PHE A 86 3.63 1.58 -1.64
N TYR A 87 4.17 1.29 -2.80
CA TYR A 87 5.14 2.17 -3.44
C TYR A 87 4.53 2.79 -4.70
N PRO A 88 3.40 3.51 -4.58
CA PRO A 88 2.88 4.24 -5.72
C PRO A 88 3.88 5.35 -6.08
N ASP A 89 3.92 5.67 -7.36
CA ASP A 89 4.67 6.81 -7.90
C ASP A 89 6.20 6.73 -7.67
N VAL A 90 6.77 5.50 -7.55
CA VAL A 90 8.23 5.29 -7.51
C VAL A 90 8.91 5.86 -8.75
N LEU A 91 8.27 5.65 -9.91
CA LEU A 91 8.72 6.14 -11.22
C LEU A 91 7.92 7.36 -11.67
N ASP A 92 7.40 8.18 -10.76
CA ASP A 92 6.85 9.49 -11.14
C ASP A 92 7.99 10.46 -11.51
N PRO A 93 8.11 10.88 -12.79
CA PRO A 93 9.16 11.79 -13.22
C PRO A 93 9.21 13.09 -12.44
N GLU A 94 8.08 13.56 -11.91
CA GLU A 94 7.98 14.80 -11.13
C GLU A 94 8.70 14.71 -9.77
N THR A 95 8.95 13.49 -9.30
CA THR A 95 9.54 13.23 -7.99
C THR A 95 11.00 12.77 -8.10
N ILE A 96 11.47 12.49 -9.31
CA ILE A 96 12.85 12.05 -9.58
C ILE A 96 13.77 13.27 -9.50
N MET A 97 14.83 13.16 -8.69
CA MET A 97 15.77 14.27 -8.47
C MET A 97 16.71 14.47 -9.66
N ASP A 98 17.22 13.37 -10.21
CA ASP A 98 18.22 13.36 -11.27
C ASP A 98 18.25 12.00 -12.00
N SER A 99 19.12 11.90 -13.01
CA SER A 99 19.30 10.66 -13.79
C SER A 99 19.80 9.47 -12.95
N GLN A 100 20.59 9.70 -11.91
CA GLN A 100 21.09 8.61 -11.06
C GLN A 100 20.00 8.11 -10.13
N ASP A 101 19.16 9.00 -9.59
CA ASP A 101 17.96 8.65 -8.82
C ASP A 101 17.00 7.83 -9.69
N ALA A 102 16.75 8.26 -10.94
CA ALA A 102 15.96 7.51 -11.91
C ALA A 102 16.45 6.06 -12.08
N VAL A 103 17.77 5.87 -12.25
CA VAL A 103 18.40 4.56 -12.36
C VAL A 103 18.23 3.73 -11.09
N ARG A 104 18.46 4.32 -9.91
CA ARG A 104 18.31 3.63 -8.61
C ARG A 104 16.89 3.13 -8.41
N ARG A 105 15.89 3.97 -8.66
CA ARG A 105 14.46 3.62 -8.53
C ARG A 105 14.03 2.56 -9.52
N ALA A 106 14.35 2.73 -10.80
CA ALA A 106 14.03 1.76 -11.85
C ALA A 106 14.62 0.37 -11.55
N ARG A 107 15.89 0.33 -11.12
CA ARG A 107 16.58 -0.92 -10.78
C ARG A 107 15.97 -1.60 -9.55
N LEU A 108 15.68 -0.85 -8.49
CA LEU A 108 15.15 -1.45 -7.27
C LEU A 108 13.70 -1.89 -7.44
N LEU A 109 12.88 -1.15 -8.19
CA LEU A 109 11.53 -1.58 -8.55
C LEU A 109 11.54 -2.88 -9.34
N GLU A 110 12.34 -2.95 -10.42
CA GLU A 110 12.49 -4.18 -11.22
C GLU A 110 12.91 -5.37 -10.37
N LYS A 111 13.95 -5.20 -9.54
CA LYS A 111 14.46 -6.24 -8.64
C LYS A 111 13.38 -6.73 -7.67
N SER A 112 12.57 -5.81 -7.15
CA SER A 112 11.50 -6.13 -6.21
C SER A 112 10.37 -6.89 -6.89
N VAL A 113 9.90 -6.41 -8.04
CA VAL A 113 8.84 -7.08 -8.81
C VAL A 113 9.30 -8.47 -9.25
N ARG A 114 10.54 -8.62 -9.76
CA ARG A 114 11.12 -9.92 -10.11
C ARG A 114 11.13 -10.88 -8.93
N LEU A 115 11.59 -10.44 -7.76
CA LEU A 115 11.64 -11.28 -6.56
C LEU A 115 10.24 -11.81 -6.19
N LEU A 116 9.22 -10.96 -6.26
CA LEU A 116 7.84 -11.33 -5.97
C LEU A 116 7.29 -12.31 -7.02
N LEU A 117 7.63 -12.10 -8.30
CA LEU A 117 7.26 -13.02 -9.38
C LEU A 117 7.91 -14.39 -9.21
N GLU A 118 9.18 -14.45 -8.78
CA GLU A 118 9.85 -15.70 -8.43
C GLU A 118 9.19 -16.40 -7.24
N ALA A 119 8.71 -15.64 -6.25
CA ALA A 119 7.94 -16.18 -5.13
C ALA A 119 6.63 -16.82 -5.63
N VAL A 120 5.89 -16.12 -6.50
CA VAL A 120 4.64 -16.63 -7.11
C VAL A 120 4.92 -17.89 -7.94
N ARG A 121 5.99 -17.91 -8.75
CA ARG A 121 6.42 -19.10 -9.51
C ARG A 121 6.70 -20.29 -8.58
N ALA A 122 7.30 -20.04 -7.41
CA ALA A 122 7.53 -21.05 -6.38
C ALA A 122 6.26 -21.44 -5.58
N GLY A 123 5.10 -20.88 -5.90
CA GLY A 123 3.85 -21.11 -5.18
C GLY A 123 3.74 -20.39 -3.84
N VAL A 124 4.60 -19.41 -3.60
CA VAL A 124 4.65 -18.62 -2.36
C VAL A 124 4.07 -17.23 -2.61
N VAL A 125 2.79 -17.07 -2.29
CA VAL A 125 2.10 -15.78 -2.28
C VAL A 125 2.04 -15.27 -0.84
N THR A 126 2.72 -14.16 -0.55
CA THR A 126 3.00 -13.78 0.84
C THR A 126 3.12 -12.28 1.11
N THR A 127 2.58 -11.80 2.24
CA THR A 127 2.69 -10.38 2.62
C THR A 127 4.07 -9.99 3.12
N THR A 128 4.91 -10.93 3.54
CA THR A 128 6.22 -10.64 4.15
C THR A 128 7.29 -11.60 3.63
N ILE A 129 8.42 -11.06 3.17
CA ILE A 129 9.55 -11.82 2.63
C ILE A 129 10.79 -11.55 3.48
N VAL A 130 11.22 -12.52 4.28
CA VAL A 130 12.42 -12.38 5.14
C VAL A 130 13.64 -12.99 4.44
N PRO A 131 14.71 -12.22 4.18
CA PRO A 131 15.97 -12.77 3.69
C PRO A 131 16.57 -13.75 4.71
N ALA A 132 16.89 -14.97 4.26
CA ALA A 132 17.48 -16.04 5.07
C ALA A 132 18.85 -16.49 4.54
N GLY A 133 19.57 -15.56 3.90
CA GLY A 133 20.87 -15.78 3.28
C GLY A 133 20.87 -15.39 1.82
N ARG A 134 21.96 -15.73 1.13
CA ARG A 134 22.14 -15.42 -0.29
C ARG A 134 21.08 -16.13 -1.13
N ASP A 135 20.25 -15.36 -1.85
CA ASP A 135 19.22 -15.84 -2.76
C ASP A 135 18.21 -16.81 -2.10
N ARG A 136 17.98 -16.66 -0.78
CA ARG A 136 17.04 -17.48 0.02
C ARG A 136 16.08 -16.60 0.81
N TYR A 137 14.81 -16.93 0.75
CA TYR A 137 13.74 -16.09 1.28
C TYR A 137 12.68 -16.92 2.01
N LEU A 138 12.15 -16.38 3.11
CA LEU A 138 11.06 -16.97 3.88
C LEU A 138 9.79 -16.14 3.68
N GLY A 139 8.73 -16.77 3.17
CA GLY A 139 7.41 -16.16 3.05
C GLY A 139 6.62 -16.33 4.35
N VAL A 140 6.10 -15.23 4.90
CA VAL A 140 5.27 -15.20 6.10
C VAL A 140 3.94 -14.52 5.83
N ASN A 141 2.85 -15.21 6.18
CA ASN A 141 1.51 -14.67 6.28
C ASN A 141 1.05 -14.76 7.74
N TYR A 142 0.52 -13.68 8.29
CA TYR A 142 0.04 -13.67 9.67
C TYR A 142 -1.32 -14.34 9.82
N PHE A 143 -2.15 -14.35 8.78
CA PHE A 143 -3.44 -15.03 8.75
C PHE A 143 -3.42 -16.08 7.64
N SER A 144 -4.40 -16.04 6.74
CA SER A 144 -4.43 -16.87 5.54
C SER A 144 -3.71 -16.17 4.38
N ARG A 145 -3.86 -16.69 3.15
CA ARG A 145 -3.23 -16.13 1.95
C ARG A 145 -3.53 -14.62 1.81
N PRO A 146 -2.58 -13.83 1.30
CA PRO A 146 -2.74 -12.39 1.18
C PRO A 146 -3.89 -12.00 0.24
N SER A 147 -4.46 -10.83 0.47
CA SER A 147 -5.45 -10.20 -0.43
C SER A 147 -4.84 -9.17 -1.39
N ASP A 148 -3.62 -8.70 -1.13
CA ASP A 148 -3.03 -7.53 -1.80
C ASP A 148 -1.63 -7.74 -2.37
N THR A 149 -0.95 -8.85 -2.07
CA THR A 149 0.32 -9.25 -2.73
C THR A 149 0.21 -9.21 -4.25
N LEU A 150 -0.78 -9.89 -4.82
CA LEU A 150 -0.94 -9.97 -6.27
C LEU A 150 -1.23 -8.59 -6.85
N LEU A 151 -2.09 -7.81 -6.19
CA LEU A 151 -2.33 -6.41 -6.56
C LEU A 151 -1.03 -5.60 -6.55
N GLY A 152 -0.17 -5.81 -5.55
CA GLY A 152 1.13 -5.18 -5.48
C GLY A 152 1.96 -5.50 -6.71
N ILE A 153 2.14 -6.78 -7.05
CA ILE A 153 2.90 -7.17 -8.23
C ILE A 153 2.35 -6.50 -9.50
N LEU A 154 1.03 -6.45 -9.66
CA LEU A 154 0.38 -5.76 -10.78
C LEU A 154 0.63 -4.25 -10.76
N ALA A 155 0.63 -3.60 -9.60
CA ALA A 155 0.99 -2.19 -9.43
C ALA A 155 2.43 -1.91 -9.87
N GLY A 156 3.37 -2.76 -9.45
CA GLY A 156 4.77 -2.65 -9.85
C GLY A 156 4.93 -2.81 -11.36
N LEU A 157 4.32 -3.85 -11.95
CA LEU A 157 4.34 -4.06 -13.39
C LEU A 157 3.72 -2.89 -14.16
N GLN A 158 2.57 -2.38 -13.71
CA GLN A 158 1.91 -1.23 -14.34
C GLN A 158 2.82 0.00 -14.32
N GLN A 159 3.47 0.30 -13.19
CA GLN A 159 4.40 1.42 -13.09
C GLN A 159 5.59 1.26 -14.04
N MET A 160 6.14 0.04 -14.14
CA MET A 160 7.24 -0.24 -15.06
C MET A 160 6.79 -0.05 -16.51
N LEU A 161 5.68 -0.68 -16.92
CA LEU A 161 5.18 -0.64 -18.30
C LEU A 161 4.81 0.77 -18.74
N SER A 162 4.16 1.55 -17.87
CA SER A 162 3.79 2.95 -18.16
C SER A 162 4.94 3.94 -17.99
N ALA A 163 6.15 3.50 -17.62
CA ALA A 163 7.27 4.42 -17.40
C ALA A 163 7.67 5.16 -18.69
N GLU A 164 7.54 4.52 -19.86
CA GLU A 164 7.87 5.13 -21.16
C GLU A 164 6.77 6.06 -21.71
N ASP A 165 5.53 5.92 -21.22
CA ASP A 165 4.39 6.77 -21.64
C ASP A 165 4.42 8.14 -20.97
N ARG A 166 5.14 8.28 -19.86
CA ARG A 166 5.27 9.53 -19.12
C ARG A 166 6.34 10.39 -19.78
N ALA A 167 6.01 11.66 -20.02
CA ALA A 167 7.00 12.63 -20.51
C ALA A 167 8.19 12.70 -19.54
N SER A 168 9.33 12.14 -19.93
CA SER A 168 10.53 12.07 -19.11
C SER A 168 11.78 12.11 -19.99
N SER A 169 12.81 12.82 -19.53
CA SER A 169 14.13 12.87 -20.17
C SER A 169 15.04 11.70 -19.76
N PHE A 170 14.63 10.87 -18.79
CA PHE A 170 15.47 9.83 -18.22
C PHE A 170 15.37 8.52 -19.03
N LEU A 171 16.48 8.12 -19.69
CA LEU A 171 16.58 6.83 -20.41
C LEU A 171 16.16 5.63 -19.53
N ALA A 172 16.44 5.71 -18.23
CA ALA A 172 16.07 4.72 -17.23
C ALA A 172 14.58 4.31 -17.28
N MET A 173 13.69 5.24 -17.62
CA MET A 173 12.25 4.96 -17.70
C MET A 173 11.93 3.98 -18.83
N SER A 174 12.45 4.24 -20.04
CA SER A 174 12.26 3.35 -21.19
C SER A 174 12.88 1.96 -20.98
N GLN A 175 14.04 1.91 -20.32
CA GLN A 175 14.69 0.64 -19.96
C GLN A 175 13.86 -0.14 -18.93
N CYS A 176 13.24 0.56 -17.98
CA CYS A 176 12.34 -0.05 -17.00
C CYS A 176 11.07 -0.61 -17.67
N ALA A 177 10.48 0.12 -18.62
CA ALA A 177 9.34 -0.36 -19.40
C ALA A 177 9.66 -1.62 -20.20
N HIS A 178 10.82 -1.64 -20.86
CA HIS A 178 11.31 -2.85 -21.53
C HIS A 178 11.47 -4.02 -20.56
N ALA A 179 12.08 -3.80 -19.38
CA ALA A 179 12.20 -4.83 -18.36
C ALA A 179 10.84 -5.34 -17.87
N GLY A 180 9.84 -4.46 -17.72
CA GLY A 180 8.47 -4.83 -17.35
C GLY A 180 7.82 -5.76 -18.38
N ARG A 181 8.02 -5.50 -19.68
CA ARG A 181 7.56 -6.39 -20.76
C ARG A 181 8.23 -7.77 -20.69
N LEU A 182 9.53 -7.81 -20.42
CA LEU A 182 10.26 -9.07 -20.27
C LEU A 182 9.76 -9.87 -19.06
N LEU A 183 9.52 -9.22 -17.92
CA LEU A 183 8.95 -9.87 -16.74
C LEU A 183 7.55 -10.43 -17.02
N LEU A 184 6.70 -9.68 -17.73
CA LEU A 184 5.37 -10.16 -18.08
C LEU A 184 5.42 -11.37 -19.02
N ALA A 185 6.30 -11.35 -20.01
CA ALA A 185 6.52 -12.48 -20.91
C ALA A 185 7.05 -13.72 -20.18
N GLU A 186 7.93 -13.53 -19.19
CA GLU A 186 8.58 -14.61 -18.45
C GLU A 186 7.67 -15.22 -17.37
N TYR A 187 6.91 -14.41 -16.63
CA TYR A 187 6.16 -14.85 -15.43
C TYR A 187 4.64 -14.77 -15.59
N GLY A 188 4.13 -14.31 -16.73
CA GLY A 188 2.70 -14.09 -16.96
C GLY A 188 1.83 -15.32 -16.72
N ALA A 189 2.30 -16.52 -17.10
CA ALA A 189 1.58 -17.77 -16.85
C ALA A 189 1.51 -18.13 -15.35
N ASP A 190 2.57 -17.85 -14.60
CA ASP A 190 2.63 -18.07 -13.15
C ASP A 190 1.66 -17.14 -12.42
N LEU A 191 1.65 -15.86 -12.80
CA LEU A 191 0.70 -14.86 -12.31
C LEU A 191 -0.76 -15.24 -12.63
N LYS A 192 -1.04 -15.59 -13.89
CA LYS A 192 -2.37 -16.01 -14.33
C LYS A 192 -2.90 -17.13 -13.45
N ARG A 193 -2.08 -18.17 -13.20
CA ARG A 193 -2.46 -19.29 -12.34
C ARG A 193 -2.76 -18.84 -10.91
N ALA A 194 -1.94 -17.97 -10.32
CA ALA A 194 -2.17 -17.46 -8.96
C ALA A 194 -3.45 -16.61 -8.86
N ILE A 195 -3.75 -15.78 -9.86
CA ILE A 195 -4.94 -14.92 -9.90
C ILE A 195 -6.22 -15.75 -10.09
N LEU A 196 -6.21 -16.74 -10.99
CA LEU A 196 -7.34 -17.65 -11.17
C LEU A 196 -7.56 -18.52 -9.93
N GLN A 197 -6.49 -18.91 -9.24
CA GLN A 197 -6.60 -19.58 -7.95
C GLN A 197 -7.27 -18.67 -6.92
N LEU A 198 -6.85 -17.41 -6.79
CA LEU A 198 -7.51 -16.44 -5.92
C LEU A 198 -9.00 -16.31 -6.25
N ALA A 199 -9.37 -16.18 -7.53
CA ALA A 199 -10.77 -16.12 -7.97
C ALA A 199 -11.60 -17.34 -7.53
N SER A 200 -11.01 -18.54 -7.61
CA SER A 200 -11.66 -19.79 -7.17
C SER A 200 -11.82 -19.93 -5.65
N GLU A 201 -11.07 -19.16 -4.86
CA GLU A 201 -11.11 -19.18 -3.39
C GLU A 201 -12.19 -18.23 -2.82
N LEU A 202 -12.82 -17.40 -3.65
CA LEU A 202 -13.88 -16.50 -3.18
C LEU A 202 -15.11 -17.30 -2.75
N GLU A 203 -15.66 -16.94 -1.60
CA GLU A 203 -16.78 -17.65 -0.98
C GLU A 203 -18.07 -16.83 -1.05
N PRO A 204 -19.24 -17.47 -1.26
CA PRO A 204 -20.51 -16.78 -1.18
C PRO A 204 -20.77 -16.27 0.24
N PHE A 205 -21.27 -15.04 0.30
CA PHE A 205 -21.76 -14.41 1.52
C PHE A 205 -23.09 -13.73 1.24
N ASP A 206 -24.09 -14.05 2.07
CA ASP A 206 -25.44 -13.53 1.98
C ASP A 206 -25.74 -12.67 3.21
N ASP A 207 -26.07 -11.39 2.98
CA ASP A 207 -26.64 -10.51 4.01
C ASP A 207 -27.91 -9.85 3.48
N ALA A 208 -29.05 -10.10 4.15
CA ALA A 208 -30.34 -9.49 3.84
C ALA A 208 -30.71 -9.49 2.34
N GLY A 209 -30.44 -10.61 1.65
CA GLY A 209 -30.74 -10.77 0.21
C GLY A 209 -29.67 -10.26 -0.75
N THR A 210 -28.59 -9.64 -0.27
CA THR A 210 -27.41 -9.32 -1.09
C THR A 210 -26.44 -10.49 -1.06
N ARG A 211 -26.31 -11.18 -2.20
CA ARG A 211 -25.38 -12.29 -2.40
C ARG A 211 -24.08 -11.79 -3.05
N CYS A 212 -23.01 -11.70 -2.28
CA CYS A 212 -21.70 -11.32 -2.77
C CYS A 212 -20.71 -12.48 -2.69
N LEU A 213 -19.57 -12.34 -3.35
CA LEU A 213 -18.41 -13.20 -3.20
C LEU A 213 -17.37 -12.46 -2.37
N LEU A 214 -16.86 -13.07 -1.30
CA LEU A 214 -15.84 -12.48 -0.43
C LEU A 214 -14.63 -13.39 -0.32
N CYS A 215 -13.44 -12.81 -0.31
CA CYS A 215 -12.18 -13.54 -0.14
C CYS A 215 -11.91 -13.94 1.33
N ASP A 216 -12.63 -13.33 2.27
CA ASP A 216 -12.44 -13.44 3.72
C ASP A 216 -13.77 -13.70 4.46
N ALA A 217 -14.70 -14.44 3.84
CA ALA A 217 -16.04 -14.69 4.41
C ALA A 217 -16.00 -15.41 5.76
N ARG A 218 -15.12 -16.41 5.90
CA ARG A 218 -15.00 -17.28 7.09
C ARG A 218 -13.88 -16.89 8.03
N ALA A 219 -12.73 -16.49 7.48
CA ALA A 219 -11.51 -16.19 8.24
C ALA A 219 -10.80 -14.94 7.68
N PRO A 220 -10.04 -14.21 8.53
CA PRO A 220 -9.21 -13.10 8.07
C PRO A 220 -8.19 -13.53 7.01
N ARG A 221 -7.94 -12.65 6.04
CA ARG A 221 -6.82 -12.75 5.11
C ARG A 221 -5.67 -11.88 5.55
N SER A 222 -4.46 -12.26 5.14
CA SER A 222 -3.34 -11.37 5.31
C SER A 222 -3.41 -10.17 4.36
N ALA A 223 -2.90 -9.02 4.80
CA ALA A 223 -2.89 -7.77 4.04
C ALA A 223 -1.90 -6.73 4.60
N ALA A 224 -1.81 -5.59 3.90
CA ALA A 224 -1.53 -4.22 4.36
C ALA A 224 -1.80 -4.01 5.85
N THR A 225 -2.98 -4.46 6.25
CA THR A 225 -3.53 -4.30 7.58
C THR A 225 -3.47 -5.57 8.41
N ASP A 226 -2.36 -6.33 8.29
CA ASP A 226 -2.08 -7.63 8.93
C ASP A 226 -2.12 -7.64 10.47
N THR A 227 -2.26 -6.49 11.14
CA THR A 227 -2.53 -6.47 12.58
C THR A 227 -4.02 -6.60 12.89
N ARG A 228 -4.89 -6.24 11.93
CA ARG A 228 -6.35 -6.36 12.01
C ARG A 228 -6.77 -7.80 11.76
N ALA A 229 -7.22 -8.48 12.82
CA ALA A 229 -7.75 -9.84 12.80
C ALA A 229 -9.24 -9.90 12.43
N GLU A 230 -9.72 -8.90 11.70
CA GLU A 230 -11.10 -8.79 11.24
C GLU A 230 -11.28 -9.52 9.90
N ARG A 231 -12.51 -9.97 9.65
CA ARG A 231 -12.93 -10.64 8.41
C ARG A 231 -14.04 -9.84 7.74
N ARG A 232 -14.40 -10.21 6.51
CA ARG A 232 -15.41 -9.51 5.67
C ARG A 232 -15.10 -8.02 5.62
N ARG A 233 -13.86 -7.68 5.29
CA ARG A 233 -13.39 -6.29 5.25
C ARG A 233 -13.54 -5.70 3.87
N PHE A 234 -13.97 -4.44 3.82
CA PHE A 234 -14.13 -3.73 2.56
C PHE A 234 -12.81 -3.67 1.79
N VAL A 235 -11.75 -3.15 2.41
CA VAL A 235 -10.46 -2.96 1.75
C VAL A 235 -9.85 -4.27 1.23
N THR A 236 -10.02 -5.37 1.97
CA THR A 236 -9.50 -6.69 1.55
C THR A 236 -10.20 -7.17 0.28
N ASN A 237 -11.51 -7.01 0.19
CA ASN A 237 -12.27 -7.40 -1.00
C ASN A 237 -12.10 -6.40 -2.17
N ALA A 238 -11.92 -5.11 -1.86
CA ALA A 238 -11.62 -4.09 -2.86
C ALA A 238 -10.25 -4.30 -3.53
N CYS A 239 -9.23 -4.73 -2.77
CA CYS A 239 -7.93 -5.12 -3.32
C CYS A 239 -8.03 -6.34 -4.25
N VAL A 240 -8.80 -7.35 -3.87
CA VAL A 240 -9.04 -8.55 -4.70
C VAL A 240 -9.78 -8.20 -5.99
N TYR A 241 -10.85 -7.39 -5.90
CA TYR A 241 -11.53 -6.87 -7.09
C TYR A 241 -10.56 -6.16 -8.04
N THR A 242 -9.74 -5.27 -7.50
CA THR A 242 -8.76 -4.50 -8.29
C THR A 242 -7.70 -5.40 -8.91
N THR A 243 -7.27 -6.44 -8.20
CA THR A 243 -6.37 -7.48 -8.76
C THR A 243 -6.96 -8.05 -10.03
N PHE A 244 -8.26 -8.37 -10.04
CA PHE A 244 -8.93 -8.91 -11.22
C PHE A 244 -8.99 -7.90 -12.36
N VAL A 245 -9.42 -6.66 -12.10
CA VAL A 245 -9.48 -5.60 -13.13
C VAL A 245 -8.12 -5.36 -13.77
N TRP A 246 -7.07 -5.19 -12.96
CA TRP A 246 -5.73 -4.92 -13.47
C TRP A 246 -5.13 -6.12 -14.19
N SER A 247 -5.45 -7.34 -13.76
CA SER A 247 -5.00 -8.55 -14.46
C SER A 247 -5.57 -8.64 -15.89
N VAL A 248 -6.79 -8.14 -16.10
CA VAL A 248 -7.40 -8.05 -17.44
C VAL A 248 -6.74 -6.92 -18.24
N GLN A 249 -6.57 -5.74 -17.64
CA GLN A 249 -5.95 -4.58 -18.29
C GLN A 249 -4.50 -4.86 -18.73
N LEU A 250 -3.75 -5.62 -17.93
CA LEU A 250 -2.38 -6.05 -18.25
C LEU A 250 -2.32 -7.26 -19.21
N GLY A 251 -3.48 -7.79 -19.65
CA GLY A 251 -3.55 -8.93 -20.56
C GLY A 251 -3.10 -10.26 -19.97
N ILE A 252 -3.08 -10.39 -18.64
CA ILE A 252 -2.65 -11.60 -17.93
C ILE A 252 -3.78 -12.63 -17.88
N VAL A 253 -5.01 -12.17 -17.64
CA VAL A 253 -6.20 -13.01 -17.50
C VAL A 253 -7.28 -12.55 -18.47
N ASP A 254 -7.94 -13.48 -19.14
CA ASP A 254 -9.13 -13.17 -19.95
C ASP A 254 -10.33 -12.90 -19.04
N GLU A 255 -11.10 -11.85 -19.34
CA GLU A 255 -12.27 -11.49 -18.54
C GLU A 255 -13.30 -12.63 -18.45
N ASN A 256 -13.46 -13.45 -19.50
CA ASN A 256 -14.38 -14.58 -19.48
C ASN A 256 -13.90 -15.72 -18.57
N GLU A 257 -12.58 -15.89 -18.37
CA GLU A 257 -12.06 -16.84 -17.39
C GLU A 257 -12.48 -16.46 -15.97
N LEU A 258 -12.34 -15.17 -15.62
CA LEU A 258 -12.81 -14.63 -14.34
C LEU A 258 -14.33 -14.76 -14.21
N LYS A 259 -15.07 -14.38 -15.25
CA LYS A 259 -16.54 -14.47 -15.26
C LYS A 259 -17.04 -15.89 -14.99
N ARG A 260 -16.38 -16.91 -15.57
CA ARG A 260 -16.73 -18.32 -15.32
C ARG A 260 -16.49 -18.74 -13.88
N LEU A 261 -15.36 -18.33 -13.28
CA LEU A 261 -15.04 -18.69 -11.90
C LEU A 261 -15.91 -17.95 -10.88
N LEU A 262 -16.19 -16.67 -11.12
CA LEU A 262 -17.00 -15.83 -10.23
C LEU A 262 -18.51 -16.04 -10.41
N GLY A 263 -18.92 -16.65 -11.54
CA GLY A 263 -20.32 -16.76 -11.93
C GLY A 263 -21.01 -15.42 -12.19
N ARG A 264 -20.23 -14.34 -12.36
CA ARG A 264 -20.68 -12.96 -12.61
C ARG A 264 -19.55 -12.16 -13.26
N ASP A 265 -19.88 -11.11 -14.00
CA ASP A 265 -18.88 -10.18 -14.51
C ASP A 265 -18.32 -9.27 -13.40
N LEU A 266 -17.20 -8.60 -13.69
CA LEU A 266 -16.51 -7.74 -12.73
C LEU A 266 -17.39 -6.54 -12.32
N ALA A 267 -18.12 -5.93 -13.26
CA ALA A 267 -19.01 -4.81 -12.96
C ALA A 267 -20.11 -5.19 -11.96
N GLN A 268 -20.72 -6.37 -12.12
CA GLN A 268 -21.69 -6.92 -11.18
C GLN A 268 -21.03 -7.22 -9.83
N HIS A 269 -19.84 -7.82 -9.82
CA HIS A 269 -19.11 -8.09 -8.58
C HIS A 269 -18.83 -6.80 -7.78
N LYS A 270 -18.41 -5.73 -8.45
CA LYS A 270 -18.21 -4.40 -7.83
C LYS A 270 -19.50 -3.85 -7.24
N ARG A 271 -20.59 -3.86 -7.99
CA ARG A 271 -21.91 -3.40 -7.51
C ARG A 271 -22.36 -4.18 -6.28
N ASP A 272 -22.13 -5.49 -6.25
CA ASP A 272 -22.47 -6.32 -5.10
C ASP A 272 -21.63 -5.97 -3.86
N LEU A 273 -20.33 -5.70 -4.03
CA LEU A 273 -19.46 -5.21 -2.95
C LEU A 273 -19.94 -3.85 -2.43
N LEU A 274 -20.18 -2.87 -3.31
CA LEU A 274 -20.65 -1.54 -2.93
C LEU A 274 -22.01 -1.58 -2.23
N ARG A 275 -22.95 -2.41 -2.71
CA ARG A 275 -24.26 -2.60 -2.07
C ARG A 275 -24.11 -3.23 -0.69
N LEU A 276 -23.26 -4.25 -0.56
CA LEU A 276 -23.06 -4.98 0.68
C LEU A 276 -22.42 -4.09 1.76
N PHE A 277 -21.32 -3.43 1.42
CA PHE A 277 -20.57 -2.59 2.37
C PHE A 277 -21.17 -1.20 2.57
N GLY A 278 -21.90 -0.68 1.58
CA GLY A 278 -22.55 0.63 1.57
C GLY A 278 -24.02 0.62 1.98
N LYS A 279 -24.56 -0.52 2.43
CA LYS A 279 -25.98 -0.72 2.78
C LYS A 279 -26.54 0.36 3.71
N ASP A 280 -25.73 0.84 4.64
CA ASP A 280 -26.10 1.81 5.66
C ASP A 280 -25.89 3.28 5.21
N GLY A 281 -25.63 3.50 3.91
CA GLY A 281 -25.40 4.82 3.30
C GLY A 281 -23.94 5.29 3.34
N TYR A 282 -23.04 4.49 3.87
CA TYR A 282 -21.59 4.73 3.95
C TYR A 282 -20.84 3.39 3.94
N ILE A 283 -19.54 3.39 3.59
CA ILE A 283 -18.74 2.17 3.56
C ILE A 283 -18.38 1.71 4.97
N ARG A 284 -18.90 0.54 5.34
CA ARG A 284 -18.43 -0.17 6.52
C ARG A 284 -17.07 -0.81 6.27
N HIS A 285 -16.10 -0.57 7.15
CA HIS A 285 -14.76 -1.17 7.03
C HIS A 285 -14.79 -2.70 7.20
N SER A 286 -15.75 -3.22 7.98
CA SER A 286 -15.94 -4.64 8.28
C SER A 286 -17.41 -4.98 8.53
N LEU A 287 -17.81 -6.18 8.10
CA LEU A 287 -19.12 -6.78 8.42
C LEU A 287 -19.04 -7.77 9.59
N ASP A 288 -17.90 -7.82 10.29
CA ASP A 288 -17.68 -8.74 11.40
C ASP A 288 -18.01 -8.11 12.76
N GLY A 289 -19.08 -8.59 13.40
CA GLY A 289 -19.54 -8.09 14.70
C GLY A 289 -20.92 -7.42 14.63
N PRO A 290 -21.43 -6.95 15.78
CA PRO A 290 -22.72 -6.28 15.85
C PRO A 290 -22.67 -4.94 15.09
N ALA A 291 -23.85 -4.44 14.72
CA ALA A 291 -23.99 -3.08 14.21
C ALA A 291 -23.44 -2.10 15.26
N ALA A 292 -22.44 -1.32 14.87
CA ALA A 292 -21.82 -0.32 15.73
C ALA A 292 -22.30 1.08 15.32
N THR A 293 -21.90 2.10 16.08
CA THR A 293 -22.10 3.49 15.64
C THR A 293 -21.44 3.73 14.27
N PRO A 294 -21.92 4.68 13.44
CA PRO A 294 -21.30 4.96 12.15
C PRO A 294 -19.79 5.21 12.23
N ALA A 295 -19.36 6.02 13.20
CA ALA A 295 -17.95 6.31 13.44
C ALA A 295 -17.09 5.09 13.82
N SER A 296 -17.64 4.12 14.55
CA SER A 296 -16.96 2.84 14.85
C SER A 296 -17.00 1.87 13.66
N SER A 297 -17.81 2.15 12.64
CA SER A 297 -18.04 1.29 11.48
C SER A 297 -17.26 1.72 10.25
N VAL A 298 -16.70 2.92 10.21
CA VAL A 298 -15.83 3.42 9.14
C VAL A 298 -14.35 3.35 9.54
N ALA A 299 -13.46 3.32 8.54
CA ALA A 299 -12.03 3.44 8.74
C ALA A 299 -11.40 4.11 7.51
N LEU A 300 -10.30 4.83 7.70
CA LEU A 300 -9.59 5.58 6.66
C LEU A 300 -9.03 4.66 5.56
N ASP A 301 -8.85 3.37 5.84
CA ASP A 301 -8.36 2.37 4.86
C ASP A 301 -9.33 2.14 3.68
N PHE A 302 -10.55 2.70 3.69
CA PHE A 302 -11.47 2.66 2.55
C PHE A 302 -10.91 3.37 1.30
N VAL A 303 -9.99 4.32 1.46
CA VAL A 303 -9.30 5.00 0.35
C VAL A 303 -8.06 4.28 -0.13
N SER A 304 -7.69 3.17 0.52
CA SER A 304 -6.42 2.49 0.30
C SER A 304 -6.30 1.86 -1.09
N VAL A 305 -7.31 1.93 -1.96
CA VAL A 305 -7.31 1.36 -3.32
C VAL A 305 -7.15 2.44 -4.44
N HIS A 306 -6.07 3.24 -4.37
CA HIS A 306 -5.46 4.08 -5.41
C HIS A 306 -5.68 3.65 -6.88
N ARG A 307 -6.50 4.40 -7.63
CA ARG A 307 -6.76 4.19 -9.07
C ARG A 307 -7.26 2.78 -9.43
N GLY A 308 -7.84 2.06 -8.48
CA GLY A 308 -8.22 0.66 -8.66
C GLY A 308 -9.69 0.38 -8.43
N PHE A 309 -10.22 0.75 -7.26
CA PHE A 309 -11.59 0.41 -6.88
C PHE A 309 -12.58 1.53 -7.16
N TRP A 310 -12.32 2.75 -6.65
CA TRP A 310 -13.25 3.86 -6.77
C TRP A 310 -13.28 4.41 -8.18
N ASP A 311 -14.49 4.53 -8.74
CA ASP A 311 -14.76 5.31 -9.95
C ASP A 311 -15.59 6.54 -9.56
N LEU A 312 -14.93 7.69 -9.43
CA LEU A 312 -15.61 8.91 -9.00
C LEU A 312 -16.33 9.63 -10.14
N ASN A 313 -16.25 9.12 -11.38
CA ASN A 313 -17.12 9.55 -12.46
C ASN A 313 -18.56 9.03 -12.25
N GLU A 314 -18.70 7.83 -11.68
CA GLU A 314 -19.99 7.21 -11.36
C GLU A 314 -20.68 7.90 -10.17
N GLU A 315 -21.88 8.45 -10.39
CA GLU A 315 -22.60 9.25 -9.40
C GLU A 315 -22.87 8.51 -8.09
N SER A 316 -23.26 7.23 -8.16
CA SER A 316 -23.55 6.44 -6.97
C SER A 316 -22.30 6.14 -6.14
N GLU A 317 -21.15 5.94 -6.79
CA GLU A 317 -19.88 5.72 -6.09
C GLU A 317 -19.37 7.02 -5.49
N ARG A 318 -19.48 8.13 -6.23
CA ARG A 318 -19.15 9.46 -5.75
C ARG A 318 -19.98 9.86 -4.53
N ALA A 319 -21.29 9.58 -4.53
CA ALA A 319 -22.17 9.81 -3.39
C ALA A 319 -21.77 8.97 -2.16
N LEU A 320 -21.44 7.69 -2.36
CA LEU A 320 -21.04 6.80 -1.27
C LEU A 320 -19.66 7.16 -0.70
N PHE A 321 -18.73 7.59 -1.56
CA PHE A 321 -17.45 8.15 -1.15
C PHE A 321 -17.65 9.40 -0.30
N ALA A 322 -18.44 10.37 -0.76
CA ALA A 322 -18.72 11.61 -0.03
C ALA A 322 -19.34 11.33 1.34
N ALA A 323 -20.39 10.49 1.41
CA ALA A 323 -21.03 10.13 2.67
C ALA A 323 -20.05 9.49 3.67
N THR A 324 -19.12 8.66 3.18
CA THR A 324 -18.08 8.04 4.02
C THR A 324 -17.02 9.07 4.45
N ALA A 325 -16.58 9.94 3.54
CA ALA A 325 -15.60 10.99 3.80
C ALA A 325 -16.13 12.01 4.82
N ASP A 326 -17.38 12.46 4.66
CA ASP A 326 -18.03 13.42 5.54
C ASP A 326 -18.17 12.89 6.96
N LEU A 327 -18.49 11.60 7.13
CA LEU A 327 -18.50 10.96 8.44
C LEU A 327 -17.14 10.99 9.13
N ILE A 328 -16.05 10.74 8.39
CA ILE A 328 -14.68 10.77 8.93
C ILE A 328 -14.27 12.21 9.27
N ILE A 329 -14.57 13.18 8.40
CA ILE A 329 -14.23 14.59 8.59
C ILE A 329 -14.98 15.18 9.79
N ALA A 330 -16.27 14.84 9.94
CA ALA A 330 -17.13 15.39 10.99
C ALA A 330 -16.91 14.76 12.36
N GLU A 331 -16.39 13.52 12.45
CA GLU A 331 -16.19 12.81 13.72
C GLU A 331 -14.88 13.24 14.41
N PRO A 332 -14.94 13.95 15.55
CA PRO A 332 -13.73 14.45 16.21
C PRO A 332 -12.77 13.35 16.67
N ARG A 333 -13.26 12.14 16.95
CA ARG A 333 -12.41 11.01 17.35
C ARG A 333 -11.47 10.53 16.25
N PHE A 334 -11.72 10.86 14.98
CA PHE A 334 -10.79 10.61 13.90
C PHE A 334 -9.66 11.63 13.84
N ARG A 335 -9.75 12.77 14.54
CA ARG A 335 -8.84 13.89 14.32
C ARG A 335 -7.77 13.97 15.41
N ILE A 336 -6.50 14.14 15.02
CA ILE A 336 -5.48 14.60 15.96
C ILE A 336 -5.77 16.07 16.29
N PRO A 337 -5.94 16.44 17.58
CA PRO A 337 -6.34 17.78 17.96
C PRO A 337 -5.46 18.87 17.34
N SER A 338 -6.08 19.93 16.83
CA SER A 338 -5.42 21.08 16.19
C SER A 338 -4.64 20.79 14.90
N THR A 339 -4.87 19.64 14.27
CA THR A 339 -4.28 19.27 12.96
C THR A 339 -5.36 18.72 12.04
N PHE A 340 -5.05 18.50 10.76
CA PHE A 340 -5.82 17.78 9.75
C PHE A 340 -5.36 16.33 9.60
N HIS A 341 -4.51 15.81 10.50
CA HIS A 341 -4.20 14.39 10.53
C HIS A 341 -5.40 13.58 11.00
N PHE A 342 -5.83 12.64 10.17
CA PHE A 342 -6.84 11.65 10.50
C PHE A 342 -6.20 10.34 10.98
N LEU A 343 -6.73 9.81 12.07
CA LEU A 343 -6.46 8.47 12.58
C LEU A 343 -7.10 7.43 11.65
N VAL A 344 -6.60 6.19 11.66
CA VAL A 344 -7.16 5.13 10.81
C VAL A 344 -8.59 4.76 11.20
N SER A 345 -8.91 4.76 12.50
CA SER A 345 -10.26 4.51 12.99
C SER A 345 -10.52 5.19 14.33
N ALA A 346 -11.79 5.46 14.62
CA ALA A 346 -12.22 6.00 15.92
C ALA A 346 -11.87 5.06 17.08
N ASP A 347 -11.89 3.74 16.85
CA ASP A 347 -11.58 2.72 17.84
C ASP A 347 -10.38 1.87 17.39
N ASN A 348 -9.70 1.21 18.32
CA ASN A 348 -8.66 0.23 17.94
C ASN A 348 -9.32 -1.03 17.37
N PRO A 349 -8.82 -1.56 16.23
CA PRO A 349 -9.39 -2.74 15.60
C PRO A 349 -9.18 -3.98 16.46
N ARG A 350 -9.86 -5.08 16.11
CA ARG A 350 -9.54 -6.37 16.70
C ARG A 350 -8.16 -6.79 16.24
N THR A 351 -7.24 -6.98 17.18
CA THR A 351 -5.87 -7.42 16.90
C THR A 351 -5.50 -8.67 17.68
N LYS A 352 -4.49 -9.41 17.21
CA LYS A 352 -3.90 -10.51 18.00
C LYS A 352 -3.27 -9.97 19.28
N MET A 353 -3.20 -10.80 20.32
CA MET A 353 -2.66 -10.42 21.64
C MET A 353 -1.28 -9.75 21.55
N ILE A 354 -0.39 -10.29 20.70
CA ILE A 354 0.96 -9.72 20.53
C ILE A 354 0.94 -8.27 20.05
N HIS A 355 0.02 -7.90 19.15
CA HIS A 355 -0.10 -6.53 18.64
C HIS A 355 -0.76 -5.61 19.66
N LYS A 356 -1.68 -6.11 20.50
CA LYS A 356 -2.23 -5.34 21.63
C LYS A 356 -1.15 -4.90 22.61
N ILE A 357 -0.12 -5.72 22.80
CA ILE A 357 0.97 -5.44 23.74
C ILE A 357 2.05 -4.61 23.04
N ALA A 358 2.46 -5.00 21.83
CA ALA A 358 3.60 -4.39 21.14
C ALA A 358 3.26 -3.03 20.52
N ALA A 359 2.10 -2.88 19.88
CA ALA A 359 1.74 -1.67 19.14
C ALA A 359 0.20 -1.53 19.04
N PRO A 360 -0.51 -1.27 20.17
CA PRO A 360 -1.96 -1.35 20.26
C PRO A 360 -2.72 -0.43 19.29
N ALA A 361 -2.09 0.66 18.87
CA ALA A 361 -2.69 1.67 18.01
C ALA A 361 -2.21 1.61 16.55
N TYR A 362 -1.33 0.66 16.20
CA TYR A 362 -0.63 0.60 14.91
C TYR A 362 -1.56 0.68 13.70
N GLN A 363 -2.80 0.18 13.75
CA GLN A 363 -3.77 0.27 12.66
C GLN A 363 -5.17 0.69 13.15
N GLY A 364 -5.21 1.56 14.16
CA GLY A 364 -6.46 2.13 14.66
C GLY A 364 -6.28 3.56 15.08
N ARG A 365 -6.05 3.75 16.37
CA ARG A 365 -5.87 5.04 17.03
C ARG A 365 -4.47 5.65 16.82
N SER A 366 -4.00 5.64 15.57
CA SER A 366 -2.81 6.34 15.07
C SER A 366 -3.07 6.86 13.67
N SER A 367 -2.40 7.96 13.30
CA SER A 367 -2.42 8.49 11.94
C SER A 367 -1.34 7.81 11.10
N TRP A 368 -1.73 7.36 9.92
CA TRP A 368 -0.83 6.91 8.86
C TRP A 368 -0.76 8.03 7.82
N PRO A 369 0.37 8.74 7.67
CA PRO A 369 0.51 9.76 6.64
C PRO A 369 0.18 9.24 5.25
N THR A 370 0.54 8.00 4.92
CA THR A 370 0.20 7.40 3.61
C THR A 370 -1.30 7.27 3.36
N PHE A 371 -2.12 6.88 4.35
CA PHE A 371 -3.57 6.81 4.17
C PHE A 371 -4.20 8.18 4.11
N ASN A 372 -3.64 9.16 4.83
CA ASN A 372 -4.05 10.55 4.74
C ASN A 372 -3.74 11.14 3.36
N VAL A 373 -2.58 10.83 2.77
CA VAL A 373 -2.25 11.22 1.38
C VAL A 373 -3.24 10.60 0.39
N GLU A 374 -3.57 9.31 0.50
CA GLU A 374 -4.57 8.70 -0.38
C GLU A 374 -5.97 9.29 -0.17
N PHE A 375 -6.32 9.66 1.07
CA PHE A 375 -7.60 10.32 1.34
C PHE A 375 -7.66 11.70 0.69
N ALA A 376 -6.58 12.49 0.83
CA ALA A 376 -6.44 13.77 0.15
C ALA A 376 -6.54 13.60 -1.38
N ASP A 377 -5.89 12.60 -1.95
CA ASP A 377 -5.94 12.37 -3.40
C ASP A 377 -7.33 11.97 -3.90
N ARG A 378 -8.06 11.11 -3.18
CA ARG A 378 -9.45 10.75 -3.53
C ARG A 378 -10.41 11.93 -3.37
N MET A 379 -10.17 12.80 -2.39
CA MET A 379 -10.91 14.05 -2.23
C MET A 379 -10.67 15.02 -3.40
N LEU A 380 -9.45 15.06 -3.94
CA LEU A 380 -9.14 15.84 -5.14
C LEU A 380 -9.77 15.22 -6.40
N ASP A 381 -9.74 13.89 -6.54
CA ASP A 381 -10.46 13.20 -7.62
C ASP A 381 -11.96 13.52 -7.54
N PHE A 382 -12.57 13.52 -6.34
CA PHE A 382 -13.97 13.88 -6.16
C PHE A 382 -14.27 15.27 -6.71
N ASP A 383 -13.50 16.28 -6.27
CA ASP A 383 -13.66 17.68 -6.68
C ASP A 383 -13.47 17.86 -8.19
N GLU A 384 -12.55 17.11 -8.80
CA GLU A 384 -12.32 17.10 -10.25
C GLU A 384 -13.54 16.59 -11.02
N PHE A 385 -14.12 15.45 -10.62
CA PHE A 385 -15.27 14.85 -11.31
C PHE A 385 -16.61 15.52 -10.97
N SER A 386 -16.76 16.11 -9.78
CA SER A 386 -17.96 16.87 -9.41
C SER A 386 -17.97 18.30 -9.96
N GLY A 387 -16.80 18.82 -10.38
CA GLY A 387 -16.64 20.24 -10.70
C GLY A 387 -16.81 21.15 -9.49
N SER A 388 -16.61 20.64 -8.26
CA SER A 388 -16.75 21.38 -7.01
C SER A 388 -15.39 21.58 -6.31
N GLY A 389 -15.35 22.48 -5.31
CA GLY A 389 -14.19 22.67 -4.42
C GLY A 389 -14.49 22.19 -3.01
N THR A 390 -15.26 21.11 -2.88
CA THR A 390 -15.83 20.65 -1.60
C THR A 390 -14.73 20.23 -0.63
N TYR A 391 -13.76 19.46 -1.12
CA TYR A 391 -12.76 18.82 -0.27
C TYR A 391 -11.34 19.36 -0.42
N ARG A 392 -11.07 20.18 -1.44
CA ARG A 392 -9.73 20.72 -1.73
C ARG A 392 -9.06 21.37 -0.53
N ALA A 393 -9.78 22.17 0.25
CA ALA A 393 -9.22 22.82 1.44
C ALA A 393 -8.83 21.81 2.54
N CYS A 394 -9.62 20.75 2.71
CA CYS A 394 -9.31 19.66 3.63
C CYS A 394 -8.08 18.86 3.13
N ALA A 395 -8.03 18.54 1.84
CA ALA A 395 -6.89 17.85 1.22
C ALA A 395 -5.59 18.65 1.38
N GLN A 396 -5.62 19.97 1.13
CA GLN A 396 -4.49 20.87 1.35
C GLN A 396 -4.07 20.90 2.83
N GLY A 397 -5.02 21.04 3.75
CA GLY A 397 -4.74 21.01 5.19
C GLY A 397 -4.05 19.71 5.65
N ILE A 398 -4.49 18.55 5.13
CA ILE A 398 -3.83 17.26 5.38
C ILE A 398 -2.36 17.30 4.93
N LEU A 399 -2.11 17.78 3.70
CA LEU A 399 -0.78 17.78 3.10
C LEU A 399 0.17 18.75 3.82
N ASP A 400 -0.31 19.93 4.21
CA ASP A 400 0.43 20.91 5.01
C ASP A 400 0.85 20.31 6.36
N ASP A 401 -0.06 19.61 7.04
CA ASP A 401 0.26 18.99 8.33
C ASP A 401 1.18 17.76 8.21
N ILE A 402 1.14 17.03 7.09
CA ILE A 402 2.11 15.98 6.78
C ILE A 402 3.49 16.57 6.55
N ARG A 403 3.59 17.69 5.82
CA ARG A 403 4.84 18.44 5.65
C ARG A 403 5.40 18.89 6.99
N ALA A 404 4.59 19.56 7.80
CA ALA A 404 5.01 20.06 9.11
C ALA A 404 5.49 18.93 10.02
N ALA A 405 4.73 17.82 10.08
CA ALA A 405 5.13 16.64 10.85
C ALA A 405 6.44 16.02 10.33
N THR A 406 6.65 16.02 9.01
CA THR A 406 7.88 15.49 8.39
C THR A 406 9.11 16.31 8.79
N GLU A 407 9.00 17.63 8.72
CA GLU A 407 10.08 18.57 9.12
C GLU A 407 10.35 18.47 10.63
N VAL A 408 9.30 18.46 11.47
CA VAL A 408 9.42 18.37 12.94
C VAL A 408 10.02 17.05 13.40
N HIS A 409 9.63 15.92 12.80
CA HIS A 409 10.07 14.59 13.22
C HIS A 409 11.30 14.09 12.46
N GLY A 410 11.91 14.93 11.61
CA GLY A 410 13.13 14.61 10.87
C GLY A 410 12.97 13.46 9.88
N GLY A 411 11.84 13.40 9.17
CA GLY A 411 11.57 12.42 8.12
C GLY A 411 10.10 12.09 7.94
N TYR A 412 9.75 11.46 6.81
CA TYR A 412 8.39 11.04 6.51
C TYR A 412 7.98 9.88 7.42
N GLN A 413 7.16 10.13 8.43
CA GLN A 413 6.85 9.12 9.44
C GLN A 413 5.90 8.04 8.90
N GLU A 414 6.13 6.78 9.28
CA GLU A 414 5.13 5.73 9.05
C GLU A 414 3.87 5.98 9.89
N LEU A 415 4.06 6.39 11.16
CA LEU A 415 3.01 6.56 12.15
C LEU A 415 3.17 7.80 13.01
N ILE A 416 2.04 8.49 13.21
CA ILE A 416 1.90 9.60 14.15
C ILE A 416 0.88 9.19 15.23
N SER A 417 1.24 9.39 16.50
CA SER A 417 0.35 9.14 17.63
C SER A 417 -0.82 10.12 17.67
N GLU A 418 -1.85 9.81 18.46
CA GLU A 418 -3.01 10.70 18.68
C GLU A 418 -2.66 12.09 19.23
N ARG A 419 -1.43 12.27 19.71
CA ARG A 419 -0.92 13.52 20.25
C ARG A 419 -0.08 14.31 19.23
N GLY A 420 -0.03 13.89 17.97
CA GLY A 420 0.80 14.52 16.93
C GLY A 420 2.30 14.20 17.03
N LEU A 421 2.71 13.37 17.99
CA LEU A 421 4.10 12.95 18.18
C LEU A 421 4.42 11.68 17.38
N LYS A 422 5.69 11.45 17.05
CA LYS A 422 6.16 10.17 16.50
C LYS A 422 5.62 8.99 17.31
N TYR A 423 4.93 8.06 16.65
CA TYR A 423 4.33 6.92 17.36
C TYR A 423 5.42 6.01 17.93
N ARG A 424 5.35 5.78 19.24
CA ARG A 424 6.31 4.95 19.98
C ARG A 424 5.62 4.14 21.07
N THR A 425 6.11 2.94 21.28
CA THR A 425 5.78 2.02 22.37
C THR A 425 7.07 1.40 22.91
N TRP A 426 6.96 0.46 23.84
CA TRP A 426 8.13 -0.31 24.30
C TRP A 426 8.71 -1.20 23.17
N ALA A 427 7.88 -1.65 22.22
CA ALA A 427 8.26 -2.56 21.14
C ALA A 427 8.37 -1.90 19.75
N TYR A 428 7.88 -0.67 19.57
CA TYR A 428 7.90 0.05 18.30
C TYR A 428 8.45 1.47 18.52
N LYS A 429 9.55 1.87 17.88
CA LYS A 429 10.15 3.23 18.09
C LYS A 429 9.80 4.26 17.00
N GLY A 430 8.90 3.91 16.07
CA GLY A 430 8.57 4.75 14.91
C GLY A 430 9.52 4.51 13.74
N ALA A 431 8.96 4.16 12.59
CA ALA A 431 9.70 4.05 11.33
C ALA A 431 9.60 5.34 10.51
N VAL A 432 10.64 5.63 9.71
CA VAL A 432 10.60 6.66 8.68
C VAL A 432 10.36 5.95 7.35
N ALA A 433 9.18 6.15 6.76
CA ALA A 433 8.72 5.48 5.55
C ALA A 433 9.25 6.19 4.29
N HIS A 434 10.57 6.08 4.08
CA HIS A 434 11.28 6.76 3.00
C HIS A 434 10.68 6.52 1.61
N SER A 435 10.22 5.31 1.32
CA SER A 435 9.67 4.89 0.02
C SER A 435 8.25 5.41 -0.27
N TRP A 436 7.54 5.98 0.71
CA TRP A 436 6.21 6.60 0.52
C TRP A 436 6.27 8.08 0.18
N PHE A 437 7.44 8.68 0.36
CA PHE A 437 7.64 10.10 0.18
C PHE A 437 7.34 10.61 -1.25
N PRO A 438 7.66 9.87 -2.34
CA PRO A 438 7.31 10.28 -3.70
C PRO A 438 5.81 10.52 -3.88
N ARG A 439 4.99 9.64 -3.30
CA ARG A 439 3.54 9.73 -3.40
C ARG A 439 2.99 11.02 -2.78
N PHE A 440 3.52 11.40 -1.61
CA PHE A 440 3.16 12.67 -0.97
C PHE A 440 3.45 13.88 -1.88
N LEU A 441 4.61 13.91 -2.54
CA LEU A 441 4.95 15.00 -3.46
C LEU A 441 4.06 15.03 -4.70
N SER A 442 3.70 13.85 -5.22
CA SER A 442 2.82 13.69 -6.38
C SER A 442 1.43 14.29 -6.10
N VAL A 443 0.85 13.96 -4.93
CA VAL A 443 -0.44 14.49 -4.49
C VAL A 443 -0.36 15.97 -4.12
N TRP A 444 0.76 16.42 -3.53
CA TRP A 444 1.00 17.85 -3.28
C TRP A 444 0.83 18.68 -4.56
N ARG A 445 1.50 18.27 -5.64
CA ARG A 445 1.41 19.00 -6.90
C ARG A 445 -0.01 19.05 -7.44
N ARG A 446 -0.78 17.96 -7.34
CA ARG A 446 -2.20 17.96 -7.73
C ARG A 446 -3.04 18.93 -6.88
N ALA A 447 -2.75 19.03 -5.59
CA ALA A 447 -3.49 19.89 -4.67
C ALA A 447 -3.22 21.39 -4.88
N TYR A 448 -1.96 21.76 -5.14
CA TYR A 448 -1.51 23.16 -5.21
C TYR A 448 -1.17 23.66 -6.63
N GLY A 449 -1.17 22.79 -7.63
CA GLY A 449 -0.75 23.10 -9.00
C GLY A 449 0.75 23.38 -9.15
N THR A 450 1.53 23.27 -8.07
CA THR A 450 2.98 23.56 -8.04
C THR A 450 3.72 22.48 -7.26
N SER A 451 4.93 22.14 -7.72
CA SER A 451 5.78 21.14 -7.05
C SER A 451 6.31 21.71 -5.73
N LEU A 452 6.25 20.92 -4.66
CA LEU A 452 6.78 21.31 -3.35
C LEU A 452 8.31 21.43 -3.36
N LEU A 453 8.95 20.54 -4.11
CA LEU A 453 10.40 20.51 -4.30
C LEU A 453 10.71 20.95 -5.73
N ARG A 454 11.83 21.66 -5.89
CA ARG A 454 12.44 21.98 -7.18
C ARG A 454 13.84 21.40 -7.18
N TRP A 455 14.19 20.76 -8.27
CA TRP A 455 15.53 20.24 -8.51
C TRP A 455 16.22 21.23 -9.43
N ASP A 456 17.44 21.64 -9.09
CA ASP A 456 18.26 22.42 -9.99
C ASP A 456 18.73 21.48 -11.11
N ASP A 457 18.43 21.83 -12.37
CA ASP A 457 18.75 21.05 -13.58
C ASP A 457 20.26 20.89 -13.82
#